data_AF-A0A0P6YKB5-F1
#
_entry.id   AF-A0A0P6YKB5-F1
#
_cell.length_a   1.000
_cell.length_b   1.000
_cell.length_c   1.000
_cell.angle_alpha   90.00
_cell.angle_beta   90.00
_cell.angle_gamma   90.00
#
_symmetry.space_group_name_H-M   'P 1'
#
loop_
_entity.id
_entity.type
_entity.pdbx_description
1 polymer ?
#
loop_
_entity_poly.entity_id
_entity_poly.type
_entity_poly.pdbx_seq_one_letter_code
_entity_poly.pdbx_strand_id
1 'polypeptide(L)'
;MLAQTLHTIEQELNDPSFSESFYWVNQLLDDAGEEQLAERLDQAIPETWSWKVVGSLFGILSWSMSDNGSALLRTTEGWLREGTNLRRIQIALLQDTYPFRDANEMFLVLDGIAQRFPEVADSCRQWITWRHEHILNHGP
;
A
#
# COMPACT_ATOMS: atom_id res chain seq x y z
N MET A 1 -15.88 10.03 9.81
CA MET A 1 -14.89 10.48 8.80
C MET A 1 -14.39 9.33 7.96
N LEU A 2 -13.70 8.34 8.54
CA LEU A 2 -13.16 7.16 7.82
C LEU A 2 -14.15 6.45 6.88
N ALA A 3 -15.38 6.15 7.33
CA ALA A 3 -16.37 5.46 6.50
C ALA A 3 -16.81 6.27 5.26
N GLN A 4 -16.84 7.60 5.37
CA GLN A 4 -17.14 8.50 4.26
C GLN A 4 -15.97 8.50 3.27
N THR A 5 -14.74 8.60 3.75
CA THR A 5 -13.52 8.51 2.93
C THR A 5 -13.50 7.22 2.13
N LEU A 6 -13.78 6.07 2.76
CA LEU A 6 -13.81 4.77 2.08
C LEU A 6 -14.91 4.67 1.02
N HIS A 7 -16.12 5.18 1.30
CA HIS A 7 -17.20 5.23 0.32
C HIS A 7 -16.83 6.08 -0.90
N THR A 8 -16.26 7.27 -0.68
CA THR A 8 -15.84 8.14 -1.77
C THR A 8 -14.77 7.48 -2.63
N ILE A 9 -13.77 6.84 -2.00
CA ILE A 9 -12.74 6.09 -2.74
C ILE A 9 -13.37 4.96 -3.55
N GLU A 10 -14.31 4.20 -2.97
CA GLU A 10 -15.00 3.13 -3.69
C GLU A 10 -15.76 3.65 -4.91
N GLN A 11 -16.42 4.80 -4.79
CA GLN A 11 -17.12 5.46 -5.91
C GLN A 11 -16.16 5.94 -7.01
N GLU A 12 -14.97 6.39 -6.62
CA GLU A 12 -13.94 6.92 -7.52
C GLU A 12 -12.95 5.84 -8.02
N LEU A 13 -13.11 4.55 -7.69
CA LEU A 13 -12.15 3.50 -8.10
C LEU A 13 -11.92 3.41 -9.63
N ASN A 14 -12.89 3.84 -10.43
CA ASN A 14 -12.79 3.88 -11.89
C ASN A 14 -12.49 5.29 -12.44
N ASP A 15 -12.32 6.28 -11.58
CA ASP A 15 -11.97 7.65 -11.91
C ASP A 15 -10.46 7.87 -11.68
N PRO A 16 -9.68 8.25 -12.70
CA PRO A 16 -8.24 8.42 -12.55
C PRO A 16 -7.83 9.62 -11.68
N SER A 17 -8.75 10.54 -11.35
CA SER A 17 -8.44 11.78 -10.65
C SER A 17 -8.52 11.70 -9.13
N PHE A 18 -9.35 10.81 -8.57
CA PHE A 18 -9.60 10.67 -7.13
C PHE A 18 -9.87 12.01 -6.40
N SER A 19 -10.48 12.98 -7.10
CA SER A 19 -10.51 14.37 -6.67
C SER A 19 -11.25 14.59 -5.35
N GLU A 20 -12.38 13.90 -5.14
CA GLU A 20 -13.12 13.99 -3.87
C GLU A 20 -12.44 13.15 -2.78
N SER A 21 -11.81 12.04 -3.14
CA SER A 21 -11.05 11.20 -2.21
C SER A 21 -9.90 11.97 -1.57
N PHE A 22 -9.15 12.78 -2.33
CA PHE A 22 -8.10 13.63 -1.77
C PHE A 22 -8.63 14.61 -0.71
N TYR A 23 -9.81 15.21 -0.94
CA TYR A 23 -10.44 16.07 0.06
C TYR A 23 -10.73 15.31 1.36
N TRP A 24 -11.38 14.14 1.26
CA TRP A 24 -11.73 13.34 2.45
C TRP A 24 -10.54 12.70 3.15
N VAL A 25 -9.46 12.40 2.43
CA VAL A 25 -8.21 11.92 3.02
C VAL A 25 -7.52 13.03 3.81
N ASN A 26 -7.49 14.27 3.31
CA ASN A 26 -6.93 15.39 4.06
C ASN A 26 -7.72 15.66 5.33
N GLN A 27 -9.05 15.60 5.28
CA GLN A 27 -9.88 15.70 6.49
C GLN A 27 -9.57 14.57 7.47
N LEU A 28 -9.42 13.32 6.99
CA LEU A 28 -9.06 12.17 7.82
C LEU A 28 -7.72 12.38 8.53
N LEU A 29 -6.73 12.97 7.85
CA LEU A 29 -5.43 13.30 8.43
C LEU A 29 -5.55 14.36 9.53
N ASP A 30 -6.33 15.43 9.29
CA ASP A 30 -6.56 16.50 10.26
C ASP A 30 -7.20 15.99 11.56
N ASP A 31 -8.11 15.01 11.47
CA ASP A 31 -8.85 14.45 12.60
C ASP A 31 -8.08 13.31 13.31
N ALA A 32 -7.50 12.39 12.54
CA ALA A 32 -6.88 11.19 13.09
C ALA A 32 -5.41 11.38 13.50
N GLY A 33 -4.72 12.36 12.90
CA GLY A 33 -3.28 12.53 12.97
C GLY A 33 -2.50 11.45 12.20
N GLU A 34 -1.20 11.69 12.00
CA GLU A 34 -0.33 10.82 11.17
C GLU A 34 0.37 9.70 11.95
N GLU A 35 0.44 9.80 13.28
CA GLU A 35 1.18 8.83 14.09
C GLU A 35 0.58 7.43 14.01
N GLN A 36 1.41 6.47 13.56
CA GLN A 36 1.05 5.05 13.40
C GLN A 36 -0.24 4.85 12.58
N LEU A 37 -0.53 5.78 11.66
CA LEU A 37 -1.81 5.85 10.98
C LEU A 37 -2.11 4.57 10.18
N ALA A 38 -1.11 4.00 9.49
CA ALA A 38 -1.28 2.77 8.73
C ALA A 38 -1.77 1.59 9.60
N GLU A 39 -1.16 1.35 10.76
CA GLU A 39 -1.60 0.30 11.70
C GLU A 39 -2.97 0.59 12.29
N ARG A 40 -3.22 1.85 12.68
CA ARG A 40 -4.51 2.26 13.22
C ARG A 40 -5.63 2.08 12.20
N LEU A 41 -5.39 2.39 10.93
CA LEU A 41 -6.35 2.19 9.84
C LEU A 41 -6.57 0.71 9.56
N ASP A 42 -5.51 -0.12 9.49
CA ASP A 42 -5.67 -1.55 9.29
C ASP A 42 -6.54 -2.20 10.38
N GLN A 43 -6.36 -1.78 11.64
CA GLN A 43 -7.18 -2.25 12.77
C GLN A 43 -8.61 -1.67 12.77
N ALA A 44 -8.78 -0.43 12.34
CA ALA A 44 -10.07 0.25 12.38
C ALA A 44 -10.99 -0.11 11.20
N ILE A 45 -10.43 -0.49 10.05
CA ILE A 45 -11.19 -0.78 8.84
C ILE A 45 -11.61 -2.26 8.81
N PRO A 46 -12.90 -2.59 8.90
CA PRO A 46 -13.37 -3.97 8.87
C PRO A 46 -12.99 -4.71 7.58
N GLU A 47 -12.83 -6.03 7.67
CA GLU A 47 -12.53 -6.90 6.52
C GLU A 47 -13.64 -6.93 5.45
N THR A 48 -14.85 -6.44 5.77
CA THR A 48 -15.93 -6.27 4.79
C THR A 48 -15.59 -5.25 3.70
N TRP A 49 -14.66 -4.33 3.95
CA TRP A 49 -14.14 -3.43 2.94
C TRP A 49 -13.11 -4.12 2.07
N SER A 50 -13.30 -4.00 0.75
CA SER A 50 -12.35 -4.49 -0.24
C SER A 50 -10.95 -3.97 0.01
N TRP A 51 -9.96 -4.87 -0.03
CA TRP A 51 -8.55 -4.50 0.09
C TRP A 51 -8.12 -3.47 -0.97
N LYS A 52 -8.79 -3.42 -2.12
CA LYS A 52 -8.53 -2.44 -3.17
C LYS A 52 -8.86 -1.02 -2.73
N VAL A 53 -10.02 -0.83 -2.08
CA VAL A 53 -10.44 0.47 -1.54
C VAL A 53 -9.43 0.93 -0.49
N VAL A 54 -9.01 0.02 0.39
CA VAL A 54 -8.02 0.34 1.43
C VAL A 54 -6.64 0.61 0.83
N GLY A 55 -6.24 -0.14 -0.19
CA GLY A 55 -4.99 0.09 -0.93
C GLY A 55 -4.98 1.44 -1.63
N SER A 56 -6.10 1.86 -2.24
CA SER A 56 -6.26 3.20 -2.82
C SER A 56 -6.22 4.30 -1.76
N LEU A 57 -6.82 4.10 -0.58
CA LEU A 57 -6.67 5.00 0.56
C LEU A 57 -5.19 5.17 0.93
N PHE A 58 -4.43 4.08 1.01
CA PHE A 58 -3.01 4.11 1.33
C PHE A 58 -2.18 4.80 0.24
N GLY A 59 -2.56 4.59 -1.02
CA GLY A 59 -1.95 5.28 -2.16
C GLY A 59 -2.14 6.79 -2.05
N ILE A 60 -3.36 7.26 -1.79
CA ILE A 60 -3.64 8.70 -1.61
C ILE A 60 -2.91 9.24 -0.38
N LEU A 61 -2.95 8.54 0.75
CA LEU A 61 -2.24 8.92 1.97
C LEU A 61 -0.73 9.10 1.73
N SER A 62 -0.12 8.25 0.90
CA SER A 62 1.31 8.36 0.60
C SER A 62 1.69 9.72 -0.03
N TRP A 63 0.77 10.36 -0.74
CA TRP A 63 0.94 11.70 -1.32
C TRP A 63 0.47 12.84 -0.41
N SER A 64 -0.39 12.55 0.56
CA SER A 64 -1.03 13.57 1.42
C SER A 64 -0.33 13.79 2.76
N MET A 65 0.45 12.82 3.24
CA MET A 65 1.14 12.91 4.53
C MET A 65 2.31 13.89 4.52
N SER A 66 2.57 14.51 5.68
CA SER A 66 3.63 15.52 5.87
C SER A 66 5.04 15.00 5.57
N ASP A 67 5.28 13.70 5.70
CA ASP A 67 6.55 13.04 5.42
C ASP A 67 6.61 12.38 4.03
N ASN A 68 5.71 12.78 3.12
CA ASN A 68 5.50 12.19 1.79
C ASN A 68 5.31 10.66 1.87
N GLY A 69 4.53 10.20 2.85
CA GLY A 69 4.18 8.80 3.01
C GLY A 69 5.28 7.91 3.57
N SER A 70 6.43 8.46 3.96
CA SER A 70 7.59 7.68 4.38
C SER A 70 7.29 6.73 5.54
N ALA A 71 6.51 7.16 6.53
CA ALA A 71 6.08 6.33 7.65
C ALA A 71 5.09 5.24 7.24
N LEU A 72 4.17 5.55 6.32
CA LEU A 72 3.23 4.60 5.76
C LEU A 72 3.97 3.50 5.01
N LEU A 73 4.93 3.87 4.15
CA LEU A 73 5.74 2.93 3.37
C LEU A 73 6.58 2.01 4.25
N ARG A 74 7.19 2.53 5.32
CA ARG A 74 7.91 1.68 6.29
C ARG A 74 6.99 0.65 6.96
N THR A 75 5.74 1.03 7.21
CA THR A 75 4.75 0.15 7.84
C THR A 75 4.32 -0.96 6.86
N THR A 76 3.98 -0.60 5.62
CA THR A 76 3.58 -1.58 4.60
C THR A 76 4.74 -2.49 4.17
N GLU A 77 5.97 -1.99 4.14
CA GLU A 77 7.19 -2.79 4.00
C GLU A 77 7.32 -3.82 5.15
N GLY A 78 7.03 -3.40 6.39
CA GLY A 78 6.94 -4.29 7.55
C GLY A 78 5.93 -5.43 7.36
N TRP A 79 4.75 -5.14 6.80
CA TRP A 79 3.73 -6.16 6.51
C TRP A 79 4.21 -7.20 5.48
N LEU A 80 4.97 -6.77 4.47
CA LEU A 80 5.57 -7.69 3.50
C LEU A 80 6.63 -8.56 4.17
N ARG A 81 7.48 -8.01 5.05
CA ARG A 81 8.45 -8.80 5.82
C ARG A 81 7.78 -9.85 6.69
N GLU A 82 6.69 -9.49 7.37
CA GLU A 82 5.90 -10.43 8.16
C GLU A 82 5.33 -11.54 7.27
N GLY A 83 4.74 -11.18 6.13
CA GLY A 83 4.36 -12.14 5.09
C GLY A 83 3.32 -13.16 5.56
N THR A 84 2.45 -12.81 6.51
CA THR A 84 1.48 -13.73 7.12
C THR A 84 0.02 -13.36 6.86
N ASN A 85 -0.28 -12.11 6.52
CA ASN A 85 -1.64 -11.63 6.31
C ASN A 85 -1.84 -11.23 4.83
N LEU A 86 -2.68 -11.99 4.12
CA LEU A 86 -2.92 -11.79 2.69
C LEU A 86 -3.46 -10.38 2.37
N ARG A 87 -4.38 -9.84 3.18
CA ARG A 87 -4.96 -8.51 2.94
C ARG A 87 -3.90 -7.41 3.07
N ARG A 88 -3.07 -7.46 4.11
CA ARG A 88 -1.95 -6.51 4.29
C ARG A 88 -0.96 -6.60 3.13
N ILE A 89 -0.64 -7.81 2.67
CA ILE A 89 0.22 -8.04 1.50
C ILE A 89 -0.40 -7.42 0.23
N GLN A 90 -1.69 -7.65 -0.02
CA GLN A 90 -2.38 -7.06 -1.18
C GLN A 90 -2.38 -5.53 -1.16
N ILE A 91 -2.64 -4.93 0.00
CA ILE A 91 -2.58 -3.47 0.19
C ILE A 91 -1.16 -2.95 -0.08
N ALA A 92 -0.14 -3.61 0.48
CA ALA A 92 1.25 -3.19 0.31
C ALA A 92 1.74 -3.33 -1.14
N LEU A 93 1.36 -4.39 -1.85
CA LEU A 93 1.75 -4.62 -3.25
C LEU A 93 1.04 -3.71 -4.25
N LEU A 94 -0.08 -3.06 -3.87
CA LEU A 94 -0.81 -2.12 -4.72
C LEU A 94 -0.11 -0.74 -4.81
N GLN A 95 0.81 -0.43 -3.90
CA GLN A 95 1.43 0.89 -3.83
C GLN A 95 2.38 1.09 -5.02
N ASP A 96 2.32 2.25 -5.69
CA ASP A 96 3.15 2.57 -6.87
C ASP A 96 4.63 2.88 -6.54
N THR A 97 5.05 2.61 -5.31
CA THR A 97 6.42 2.87 -4.83
C THR A 97 7.11 1.58 -4.50
N TYR A 98 8.45 1.60 -4.56
CA TYR A 98 9.25 0.44 -4.24
C TYR A 98 8.94 -0.10 -2.85
N PRO A 99 8.61 -1.39 -2.73
CA PRO A 99 8.25 -1.95 -1.44
C PRO A 99 9.45 -2.11 -0.51
N PHE A 100 10.70 -2.08 -1.02
CA PHE A 100 11.93 -2.27 -0.26
C PHE A 100 13.07 -1.42 -0.80
N ARG A 101 13.93 -0.93 0.10
CA ARG A 101 15.18 -0.25 -0.27
C ARG A 101 16.26 -1.22 -0.78
N ASP A 102 16.41 -2.37 -0.11
CA ASP A 102 17.40 -3.39 -0.48
C ASP A 102 16.79 -4.38 -1.49
N ALA A 103 17.46 -4.54 -2.63
CA ALA A 103 16.96 -5.41 -3.70
C ALA A 103 16.98 -6.89 -3.33
N ASN A 104 17.99 -7.35 -2.60
CA ASN A 104 18.10 -8.76 -2.23
C ASN A 104 17.04 -9.12 -1.20
N GLU A 105 16.80 -8.24 -0.22
CA GLU A 105 15.70 -8.38 0.73
C GLU A 105 14.36 -8.44 -0.01
N MET A 106 14.13 -7.51 -0.94
CA MET A 106 12.92 -7.50 -1.78
C MET A 106 12.69 -8.84 -2.46
N PHE A 107 13.72 -9.38 -3.14
CA PHE A 107 13.62 -10.64 -3.85
C PHE A 107 13.29 -11.81 -2.92
N LEU A 108 13.99 -11.91 -1.79
CA LEU A 108 13.77 -12.98 -0.81
C LEU A 108 12.36 -12.92 -0.22
N VAL A 109 11.90 -11.74 0.17
CA VAL A 109 10.57 -11.57 0.77
C VAL A 109 9.47 -11.85 -0.25
N LEU A 110 9.54 -11.24 -1.43
CA LEU A 110 8.50 -11.37 -2.45
C LEU A 110 8.44 -12.80 -3.03
N ASP A 111 9.58 -13.48 -3.19
CA ASP A 111 9.59 -14.88 -3.59
C ASP A 111 8.93 -15.78 -2.52
N GLY A 112 9.25 -15.56 -1.24
CA GLY A 112 8.62 -16.27 -0.13
C GLY A 112 7.10 -16.05 -0.05
N ILE A 113 6.64 -14.82 -0.29
CA ILE A 113 5.21 -14.51 -0.39
C ILE A 113 4.58 -15.22 -1.58
N ALA A 114 5.19 -15.16 -2.77
CA ALA A 114 4.67 -15.77 -3.98
C ALA A 114 4.51 -17.29 -3.88
N GLN A 115 5.41 -17.95 -3.14
CA GLN A 115 5.31 -19.39 -2.84
C GLN A 115 4.16 -19.71 -1.88
N ARG A 116 3.87 -18.82 -0.93
CA ARG A 116 2.86 -19.04 0.12
C ARG A 116 1.45 -18.64 -0.30
N PHE A 117 1.31 -17.57 -1.09
CA PHE A 117 0.05 -16.97 -1.49
C PHE A 117 -0.05 -16.89 -3.02
N PRO A 118 -0.60 -17.93 -3.68
CA PRO A 118 -0.76 -17.96 -5.12
C PRO A 118 -1.52 -16.75 -5.69
N GLU A 119 -2.44 -16.17 -4.92
CA GLU A 119 -3.30 -15.04 -5.30
C GLU A 119 -2.52 -13.75 -5.60
N VAL A 120 -1.34 -13.59 -5.02
CA VAL A 120 -0.46 -12.40 -5.21
C VAL A 120 0.86 -12.74 -5.88
N ALA A 121 1.04 -14.00 -6.29
CA ALA A 121 2.30 -14.48 -6.85
C ALA A 121 2.67 -13.74 -8.14
N ASP A 122 1.69 -13.41 -8.98
CA ASP A 122 1.92 -12.61 -10.20
C ASP A 122 2.37 -11.19 -9.87
N SER A 123 1.72 -10.52 -8.91
CA SER A 123 2.12 -9.18 -8.46
C SER A 123 3.53 -9.18 -7.87
N CYS A 124 3.87 -10.19 -7.06
CA CYS A 124 5.22 -10.35 -6.52
C CYS A 124 6.26 -10.51 -7.65
N ARG A 125 5.98 -11.37 -8.64
CA ARG A 125 6.85 -11.57 -9.81
C ARG A 125 7.03 -10.31 -10.64
N GLN A 126 5.96 -9.53 -10.84
CA GLN A 126 6.03 -8.25 -11.56
C GLN A 126 7.00 -7.29 -10.87
N TRP A 127 6.88 -7.13 -9.56
CA TRP A 127 7.80 -6.31 -8.76
C TRP A 127 9.24 -6.78 -8.83
N ILE A 128 9.49 -8.10 -8.73
CA ILE A 128 10.83 -8.69 -8.87
C ILE A 128 11.42 -8.38 -10.25
N THR A 129 10.66 -8.63 -11.32
CA THR A 129 11.09 -8.37 -12.70
C THR A 129 11.41 -6.90 -12.92
N TRP A 130 10.49 -6.02 -12.52
CA TRP A 130 10.66 -4.57 -12.61
C TRP A 130 11.94 -4.12 -11.89
N ARG A 131 12.22 -4.67 -10.70
CA ARG A 131 13.42 -4.32 -9.93
C ARG A 131 14.70 -4.82 -10.61
N HIS A 132 14.71 -6.02 -11.19
CA HIS A 132 15.84 -6.48 -12.00
C HIS A 132 16.12 -5.54 -13.17
N GLU A 133 15.08 -5.16 -13.93
CA GLU A 133 15.21 -4.25 -15.07
C GLU A 133 15.76 -2.88 -14.65
N HIS A 134 15.27 -2.33 -13.53
CA HIS A 134 15.78 -1.08 -13.01
C HIS A 134 17.26 -1.16 -12.64
N ILE A 135 17.70 -2.22 -11.97
CA ILE A 135 19.12 -2.42 -11.62
C ILE A 135 20.00 -2.51 -12.87
N LEU A 136 19.52 -3.23 -13.91
CA LEU A 136 20.25 -3.36 -15.17
C LEU A 136 20.39 -2.01 -15.90
N ASN A 137 19.37 -1.18 -15.87
CA ASN A 137 19.34 0.09 -16.62
C ASN A 137 19.97 1.27 -15.86
N HIS A 138 19.99 1.24 -14.52
CA HIS A 138 20.34 2.40 -13.70
C HIS A 138 21.39 2.11 -12.60
N GLY A 139 21.82 0.85 -12.45
CA GLY A 139 22.68 0.43 -11.34
C GLY A 139 21.89 0.09 -10.07
N PRO A 140 22.57 -0.47 -9.05
CA PRO A 140 21.95 -0.94 -7.81
C PRO A 140 21.35 0.18 -6.94
#